data_AF-A0A6J4ML22-F1
#
_entry.id   AF-A0A6J4ML22-F1
#
_cell.length_a   1.000
_cell.length_b   1.000
_cell.length_c   1.000
_cell.angle_alpha   90.00
_cell.angle_beta   90.00
_cell.angle_gamma   90.00
#
_symmetry.space_group_name_H-M   'P 1'
#
loop_
_entity.id
_entity.type
_entity.pdbx_description
1 polymer ?
#
loop_
_entity_poly.entity_id
_entity_poly.type
_entity_poly.pdbx_seq_one_letter_code
_entity_poly.pdbx_strand_id
1 'polypeptide(L)' 'MGRKRTFASSPGLRYEATMSKSPAIERAFTLARSGQCRSVAEIIRGLPEGDRAAVGEHLGAPSTRRDLILVCSDAWLAAQ' A
#
# COMPACT_ATOMS: atom_id res chain seq x y z
N MET A 1 22.83 26.80 -8.85
CA MET A 1 23.03 25.49 -8.17
C MET A 1 21.75 25.19 -7.37
N GLY A 2 21.16 24.00 -7.49
CA GLY A 2 20.04 23.55 -6.63
C GLY A 2 18.65 23.59 -7.26
N ARG A 3 18.40 22.71 -8.24
CA ARG A 3 17.07 22.49 -8.86
C ARG A 3 16.09 22.01 -7.78
N LYS A 4 15.12 22.84 -7.43
CA LYS A 4 14.00 22.48 -6.56
C LYS A 4 13.15 21.50 -7.38
N ARG A 5 13.21 20.21 -7.06
CA ARG A 5 12.41 19.16 -7.68
C ARG A 5 10.93 19.49 -7.45
N THR A 6 10.30 20.04 -8.48
CA THR A 6 8.85 20.06 -8.65
C THR A 6 8.38 18.62 -8.74
N PHE A 7 7.87 18.07 -7.64
CA PHE A 7 7.08 16.85 -7.69
C PHE A 7 5.71 17.23 -8.27
N ALA A 8 5.68 17.36 -9.59
CA ALA A 8 4.43 17.30 -10.35
C ALA A 8 3.92 15.85 -10.24
N SER A 9 3.05 15.60 -9.26
CA SER A 9 2.26 14.37 -9.24
C SER A 9 1.13 14.56 -10.25
N SER A 10 1.31 13.97 -11.43
CA SER A 10 0.32 13.90 -12.50
C SER A 10 -1.03 13.40 -11.97
N PRO A 11 -2.15 14.04 -12.30
CA PRO A 11 -3.47 13.47 -12.13
C PRO A 11 -3.78 12.60 -13.36
N GLY A 12 -3.94 11.28 -13.17
CA GLY A 12 -4.48 10.43 -14.22
C GLY A 12 -3.92 9.02 -14.23
N LEU A 13 -4.59 8.11 -13.54
CA LEU A 13 -5.15 6.88 -14.12
C LEU A 13 -6.02 6.19 -13.05
N ARG A 14 -7.34 6.30 -13.20
CA ARG A 14 -8.34 5.26 -12.95
C ARG A 14 -7.97 4.18 -11.91
N TYR A 15 -8.28 4.45 -10.64
CA TYR A 15 -8.62 3.41 -9.68
C TYR A 15 -9.96 3.76 -8.99
N GLU A 16 -10.99 4.06 -9.79
CA GLU A 16 -12.38 3.99 -9.32
C GLU A 16 -12.83 2.52 -9.21
N ALA A 17 -12.18 1.77 -8.34
CA ALA A 17 -12.61 0.42 -7.98
C ALA A 17 -12.56 0.33 -6.45
N THR A 18 -13.67 0.76 -5.84
CA THR A 18 -13.95 0.61 -4.41
C THR A 18 -12.93 1.27 -3.51
N MET A 19 -13.19 2.54 -3.19
CA MET A 19 -12.75 3.19 -1.94
C MET A 19 -12.86 2.14 -0.82
N SER A 20 -11.74 1.50 -0.46
CA SER A 20 -11.74 0.57 0.66
C SER A 20 -12.16 1.42 1.85
N LYS A 21 -13.36 1.15 2.35
CA LYS A 21 -14.12 1.93 3.34
C LYS A 21 -13.39 2.10 4.69
N SER A 22 -12.15 1.61 4.78
CA SER A 22 -11.35 1.46 5.97
C SER A 22 -10.00 2.18 5.75
N PRO A 23 -9.73 3.29 6.45
CA PRO A 23 -8.46 4.02 6.34
C PRO A 23 -7.25 3.16 6.69
N ALA A 24 -7.45 2.09 7.47
CA ALA A 24 -6.44 1.09 7.80
C ALA A 24 -5.92 0.35 6.56
N ILE A 25 -6.79 0.03 5.59
CA ILE A 25 -6.39 -0.65 4.35
C ILE A 25 -5.63 0.29 3.43
N GLU A 26 -6.06 1.53 3.28
CA GLU A 26 -5.29 2.52 2.51
C GLU A 26 -3.89 2.74 3.07
N ARG A 27 -3.73 2.74 4.40
CA ARG A 27 -2.41 2.78 5.05
C ARG A 27 -1.58 1.54 4.73
N ALA A 28 -2.18 0.36 4.75
CA ALA A 28 -1.50 -0.89 4.36
C ALA A 28 -0.99 -0.84 2.92
N PHE A 29 -1.81 -0.39 1.98
CA PHE A 29 -1.40 -0.21 0.58
C PHE A 29 -0.37 0.90 0.40
N THR A 30 -0.42 1.95 1.19
CA THR A 30 0.59 3.01 1.16
C THR A 30 1.95 2.52 1.67
N LEU A 31 1.95 1.70 2.73
CA LEU A 31 3.14 0.98 3.20
C LEU A 31 3.66 -0.03 2.17
N ALA A 32 2.76 -0.75 1.48
CA ALA A 32 3.16 -1.66 0.41
C ALA A 32 3.86 -0.91 -0.74
N ARG A 33 3.28 0.23 -1.17
CA ARG A 33 3.81 1.09 -2.24
C ARG A 33 5.11 1.80 -1.89
N SER A 34 5.48 1.89 -0.60
CA SER A 34 6.75 2.51 -0.23
C SER A 34 7.96 1.64 -0.63
N GLY A 35 7.73 0.37 -0.98
CA GLY A 35 8.80 -0.57 -1.34
C GLY A 35 9.70 -0.93 -0.15
N GLN A 36 9.32 -0.56 1.08
CA GLN A 36 10.09 -0.87 2.29
C GLN A 36 9.71 -2.24 2.86
N CYS A 37 8.55 -2.77 2.48
CA CYS A 37 8.06 -4.06 2.93
C CYS A 37 8.26 -5.11 1.82
N ARG A 38 8.68 -6.32 2.20
CA ARG A 38 8.83 -7.46 1.27
C ARG A 38 7.69 -8.47 1.34
N SER A 39 6.76 -8.30 2.29
CA SER A 39 5.71 -9.27 2.56
C SER A 39 4.55 -8.64 3.33
N VAL A 40 3.37 -9.25 3.21
CA VAL A 40 2.16 -8.83 3.94
C VAL A 40 2.37 -8.81 5.45
N ALA A 41 3.14 -9.76 6.00
CA ALA A 41 3.49 -9.78 7.42
C ALA A 41 4.26 -8.52 7.86
N GLU A 42 5.20 -8.04 7.04
CA GLU A 42 5.96 -6.81 7.32
C GLU A 42 5.08 -5.58 7.25
N ILE A 43 4.14 -5.54 6.28
CA ILE A 43 3.14 -4.47 6.19
C ILE A 43 2.30 -4.42 7.47
N ILE A 44 1.80 -5.56 7.96
CA ILE A 44 1.01 -5.64 9.19
C ILE A 44 1.84 -5.20 10.41
N ARG A 45 3.13 -5.55 10.48
CA ARG A 45 4.03 -5.13 11.56
C ARG A 45 4.28 -3.63 11.54
N GLY A 46 4.41 -3.03 10.35
CA GLY A 46 4.57 -1.59 10.16
C GLY A 46 3.32 -0.77 10.45
N LEU A 47 2.15 -1.40 10.54
CA LEU A 47 0.90 -0.74 10.89
C LEU A 47 0.72 -0.59 12.42
N PRO A 48 0.07 0.50 12.87
CA PRO A 48 -0.29 0.67 14.27
C PRO A 48 -1.30 -0.39 14.71
N GLU A 49 -1.27 -0.76 15.99
CA GLU A 49 -2.04 -1.90 16.51
C GLU A 49 -3.56 -1.79 16.24
N GLY A 50 -4.11 -0.58 16.29
CA GLY A 50 -5.53 -0.33 15.97
C GLY A 50 -5.90 -0.61 14.51
N ASP A 51 -4.95 -0.49 13.58
CA ASP A 51 -5.19 -0.76 12.15
C ASP A 51 -4.94 -2.24 11.81
N ARG A 52 -4.15 -2.98 12.60
CA ARG A 52 -3.81 -4.39 12.34
C ARG A 52 -5.03 -5.29 12.31
N ALA A 53 -5.97 -5.11 13.24
CA ALA A 53 -7.18 -5.93 13.32
C ALA A 53 -8.08 -5.72 12.08
N ALA A 54 -8.31 -4.44 11.71
CA ALA A 54 -9.10 -4.09 10.53
C ALA A 54 -8.44 -4.60 9.24
N VAL A 55 -7.11 -4.44 9.11
CA VAL A 55 -6.37 -4.95 7.95
C VAL A 55 -6.38 -6.47 7.90
N GLY A 56 -6.24 -7.15 9.05
CA GLY A 56 -6.36 -8.60 9.15
C GLY A 56 -7.71 -9.14 8.66
N GLU A 57 -8.81 -8.48 9.05
CA GLU A 57 -10.17 -8.85 8.62
C GLU A 57 -10.33 -8.72 7.10
N HIS A 58 -9.90 -7.58 6.54
CA HIS A 58 -9.95 -7.35 5.09
C HIS A 58 -8.99 -8.26 4.29
N LEU A 59 -7.83 -8.61 4.86
CA LEU A 59 -6.91 -9.58 4.28
C LEU A 59 -7.40 -11.02 4.38
N GLY A 60 -8.50 -11.27 5.11
CA GLY A 60 -9.25 -12.51 5.05
C GLY A 60 -9.83 -12.76 3.65
N ALA A 61 -10.13 -11.70 2.89
CA ALA A 61 -10.56 -11.82 1.51
C ALA A 61 -9.37 -12.18 0.60
N PRO A 62 -9.44 -13.30 -0.16
CA PRO A 62 -8.34 -13.77 -0.98
C PRO A 62 -7.97 -12.80 -2.11
N SER A 63 -8.93 -12.02 -2.60
CA SER A 63 -8.70 -10.99 -3.63
C SER A 63 -7.88 -9.82 -3.10
N THR A 64 -8.24 -9.27 -1.93
CA THR A 64 -7.53 -8.15 -1.29
C THR A 64 -6.11 -8.53 -0.91
N ARG A 65 -5.91 -9.75 -0.40
CA ARG A 65 -4.56 -10.25 -0.08
C ARG A 65 -3.67 -10.34 -1.32
N ARG A 66 -4.21 -10.87 -2.43
CA ARG A 66 -3.48 -10.96 -3.70
C ARG A 66 -3.09 -9.58 -4.21
N ASP A 67 -4.01 -8.64 -4.18
CA ASP A 67 -3.76 -7.26 -4.63
C ASP A 67 -2.63 -6.60 -3.82
N LEU A 68 -2.68 -6.72 -2.49
CA LEU A 68 -1.64 -6.20 -1.60
C LEU A 68 -0.26 -6.84 -1.88
N ILE A 69 -0.22 -8.15 -2.14
CA ILE A 69 1.03 -8.85 -2.49
C ILE A 69 1.60 -8.35 -3.81
N LEU A 70 0.75 -8.18 -4.83
CA LEU A 70 1.17 -7.68 -6.15
C LEU A 70 1.77 -6.29 -6.03
N VAL A 71 1.06 -5.37 -5.36
CA VAL A 71 1.53 -3.99 -5.14
C VAL A 71 2.84 -3.97 -4.34
N CYS A 72 2.95 -4.78 -3.28
CA CYS A 72 4.16 -4.87 -2.47
C CYS A 72 5.35 -5.39 -3.28
N SER A 73 5.12 -6.41 -4.12
CA SER A 73 6.17 -7.03 -4.94
C SER A 73 6.65 -6.06 -6.02
N ASP A 74 5.72 -5.39 -6.70
CA ASP A 74 6.02 -4.38 -7.72
C ASP A 74 6.82 -3.21 -7.14
N ALA A 75 6.36 -2.64 -6.02
CA ALA A 75 7.05 -1.53 -5.37
C ALA A 75 8.44 -1.92 -4.83
N TRP A 76 8.59 -3.14 -4.29
CA TRP A 76 9.90 -3.66 -3.86
C TRP A 76 10.85 -3.82 -5.05
N LEU A 77 10.36 -4.32 -6.19
CA LEU A 77 11.16 -4.43 -7.41
C LEU A 77 11.54 -3.07 -7.98
N ALA A 78 10.63 -2.09 -7.93
CA ALA A 78 10.89 -0.73 -8.42
C ALA A 78 11.85 0.08 -7.53
N ALA A 79 12.00 -0.29 -6.26
CA ALA A 79 12.89 0.36 -5.30
C ALA A 79 14.33 -0.20 -5.27
N GLN A 80 14.60 -1.31 -5.97
CA GLN A 80 15.94 -1.90 -6.17
C GLN A 80 16.62 -1.35 -7.43
#